data_AF-A0A539EGD0-F1
#
_entry.id   AF-A0A539EGD0-F1
#
_cell.length_a   1.000
_cell.length_b   1.000
_cell.length_c   1.000
_cell.angle_alpha   90.00
_cell.angle_beta   90.00
_cell.angle_gamma   90.00
#
_symmetry.space_group_name_H-M   'P 1'
#
loop_
_entity.id
_entity.type
_entity.pdbx_description
1 polymer ?
#
loop_
_entity_poly.entity_id
_entity_poly.type
_entity_poly.pdbx_seq_one_letter_code
_entity_poly.pdbx_strand_id
1 'polypeptide(L)'
;MSVVSIKKNLFDEVVAQVPLVDKPSGQATSSSITSSASAAVLPSKRSIRRLGATGEFMLHKVLPPLLGLALFILLWALLAHQGGQLPGPGKTWASAVELFSDPFYDNGPNDKGIGWNILKSLERVGIGFGLAALIGIPVGFMLGRFAFFSSMLVAHWFTGFQRGATRRDMGHLYLLHLANDY
;
A
#
# COMPACT_ATOMS: atom_id res chain seq x y z
N MET A 1 -27.71 -4.88 -24.89
CA MET A 1 -27.73 -6.15 -24.12
C MET A 1 -26.55 -7.01 -24.57
N SER A 2 -25.31 -6.79 -24.09
CA SER A 2 -24.17 -7.64 -24.52
C SER A 2 -22.83 -7.29 -23.83
N VAL A 3 -22.80 -7.25 -22.50
CA VAL A 3 -21.52 -7.27 -21.74
C VAL A 3 -21.48 -8.41 -20.70
N VAL A 4 -22.64 -8.89 -20.25
CA VAL A 4 -22.75 -10.03 -19.32
C VAL A 4 -22.48 -11.38 -20.00
N SER A 5 -22.69 -11.48 -21.32
CA SER A 5 -22.56 -12.77 -22.03
C SER A 5 -21.11 -13.22 -22.26
N ILE A 6 -20.17 -12.27 -22.35
CA ILE A 6 -18.76 -12.58 -22.69
C ILE A 6 -18.06 -13.29 -21.53
N LYS A 7 -18.42 -12.99 -20.27
CA LYS A 7 -17.80 -13.65 -19.11
C LYS A 7 -18.21 -15.11 -18.97
N LYS A 8 -19.46 -15.48 -19.29
CA LYS A 8 -19.95 -16.86 -19.07
C LYS A 8 -19.24 -17.87 -19.97
N ASN A 9 -19.11 -17.56 -21.25
CA ASN A 9 -18.52 -18.46 -22.24
C ASN A 9 -17.02 -18.71 -21.97
N LEU A 10 -16.31 -17.74 -21.38
CA LEU A 10 -14.90 -17.86 -21.04
C LEU A 10 -14.65 -18.82 -19.88
N PHE A 11 -15.56 -18.87 -18.89
CA PHE A 11 -15.42 -19.82 -17.77
C PHE A 11 -15.71 -21.26 -18.21
N ASP A 12 -16.68 -21.46 -19.12
CA ASP A 12 -17.01 -22.79 -19.63
C ASP A 12 -15.86 -23.40 -20.46
N GLU A 13 -15.14 -22.57 -21.22
CA GLU A 13 -13.97 -22.98 -22.00
C GLU A 13 -12.75 -23.33 -21.12
N VAL A 14 -12.56 -22.60 -20.01
CA VAL A 14 -11.48 -22.87 -19.04
C VAL A 14 -11.76 -24.13 -18.22
N VAL A 15 -13.02 -24.43 -17.90
CA VAL A 15 -13.41 -25.64 -17.16
C VAL A 15 -13.29 -26.90 -18.03
N ALA A 16 -13.49 -26.79 -19.34
CA ALA A 16 -13.35 -27.91 -20.28
C ALA A 16 -11.89 -28.36 -20.53
N GLN A 17 -10.89 -27.58 -20.11
CA GLN A 17 -9.46 -27.90 -20.29
C GLN A 17 -8.77 -28.49 -19.05
N VAL A 18 -9.50 -28.85 -17.99
CA VAL A 18 -8.90 -29.53 -16.83
C VAL A 18 -8.62 -30.99 -17.21
N PRO A 19 -7.35 -31.45 -17.23
CA PRO A 19 -7.05 -32.84 -17.53
C PRO A 19 -7.64 -33.73 -16.43
N LEU A 20 -8.40 -34.75 -16.85
CA LEU A 20 -8.96 -35.75 -15.95
C LEU A 20 -7.83 -36.45 -15.20
N VAL A 21 -7.82 -36.34 -13.88
CA VAL A 21 -6.91 -37.07 -13.00
C VAL A 21 -7.25 -38.55 -13.10
N ASP A 22 -6.36 -39.32 -13.72
CA ASP A 22 -6.50 -40.77 -13.81
C ASP A 22 -6.33 -41.44 -12.44
N LYS A 23 -7.28 -42.33 -12.18
CA LYS A 23 -7.44 -43.18 -11.00
C LYS A 23 -6.23 -44.11 -10.78
N PRO A 24 -5.76 -44.33 -9.54
CA PRO A 24 -4.62 -45.21 -9.30
C PRO A 24 -5.06 -46.67 -9.44
N SER A 25 -4.58 -47.34 -10.48
CA SER A 25 -4.71 -48.78 -10.66
C SER A 25 -3.41 -49.44 -10.21
N GLY A 26 -3.46 -50.18 -9.11
CA GLY A 26 -2.31 -50.89 -8.55
C GLY A 26 -1.92 -52.15 -9.34
N GLN A 27 -0.61 -52.45 -9.30
CA GLN A 27 0.10 -53.74 -9.48
C GLN A 27 1.47 -53.45 -10.15
N ALA A 28 2.59 -54.09 -9.86
CA ALA A 28 3.02 -55.01 -8.82
C ALA A 28 4.56 -55.01 -8.86
N THR A 29 5.15 -55.27 -7.70
CA THR A 29 6.49 -55.81 -7.40
C THR A 29 7.35 -56.32 -8.56
N SER A 30 8.64 -55.93 -8.61
CA SER A 30 9.79 -56.88 -8.65
C SER A 30 11.15 -56.19 -8.54
N SER A 31 11.97 -56.82 -7.70
CA SER A 31 13.36 -56.59 -7.35
C SER A 31 14.32 -56.33 -8.51
N SER A 32 15.21 -55.34 -8.35
CA SER A 32 16.62 -55.48 -8.75
C SER A 32 17.47 -54.42 -8.04
N ILE A 33 18.17 -54.87 -7.01
CA ILE A 33 19.31 -54.18 -6.41
C ILE A 33 20.53 -54.56 -7.26
N THR A 34 21.34 -53.55 -7.59
CA THR A 34 22.73 -53.62 -8.14
C THR A 34 22.92 -53.51 -9.65
N SER A 35 23.38 -52.33 -10.10
CA SER A 35 24.58 -52.14 -10.95
C SER A 35 24.78 -50.63 -11.13
N SER A 36 25.74 -50.03 -10.44
CA SER A 36 27.03 -49.65 -11.04
C SER A 36 26.90 -49.11 -12.47
N ALA A 37 26.73 -47.79 -12.57
CA ALA A 37 27.21 -46.99 -13.69
C ALA A 37 27.40 -45.55 -13.20
N SER A 38 28.62 -45.28 -12.75
CA SER A 38 29.19 -43.95 -12.66
C SER A 38 29.13 -43.31 -14.05
N ALA A 39 28.09 -42.51 -14.28
CA ALA A 39 28.08 -41.50 -15.34
C ALA A 39 28.05 -40.14 -14.62
N ALA A 40 29.20 -39.50 -14.58
CA ALA A 40 29.40 -38.19 -13.99
C ALA A 40 28.32 -37.20 -14.46
N VAL A 41 27.38 -36.88 -13.56
CA VAL A 41 26.50 -35.72 -13.72
C VAL A 41 27.41 -34.51 -13.54
N LEU A 42 27.81 -33.89 -14.66
CA LEU A 42 28.39 -32.56 -14.64
C LEU A 42 27.46 -31.66 -13.80
N PRO A 43 27.97 -30.92 -12.80
CA PRO A 43 27.14 -29.96 -12.09
C PRO A 43 26.68 -28.93 -13.12
N SER A 44 25.41 -29.02 -13.53
CA SER A 44 24.86 -28.06 -14.48
C SER A 44 25.03 -26.68 -13.86
N LYS A 45 25.70 -25.78 -14.57
CA LYS A 45 25.91 -24.36 -14.22
C LYS A 45 24.60 -23.57 -13.99
N ARG A 46 23.45 -24.25 -13.97
CA ARG A 46 22.11 -23.68 -13.77
C ARG A 46 21.72 -23.56 -12.30
N SER A 47 22.31 -24.35 -11.40
CA SER A 47 22.00 -24.30 -9.95
C SER A 47 22.55 -23.03 -9.28
N ILE A 48 23.73 -22.56 -9.70
CA ILE A 48 24.41 -21.39 -9.13
C ILE A 48 23.64 -20.08 -9.42
N ARG A 49 22.79 -20.04 -10.46
CA ARG A 49 22.10 -18.82 -10.88
C ARG A 49 20.86 -18.47 -10.06
N ARG A 50 20.39 -19.36 -9.17
CA ARG A 50 19.23 -19.11 -8.29
C ARG A 50 19.59 -18.48 -6.94
N LEU A 51 20.85 -18.55 -6.50
CA LEU A 51 21.32 -17.84 -5.30
C LEU A 51 21.61 -16.35 -5.55
N GLY A 52 21.91 -15.97 -6.80
CA GLY A 52 22.14 -14.56 -7.19
C GLY A 52 20.86 -13.76 -7.46
N ALA A 53 19.74 -14.43 -7.76
CA ALA A 53 18.51 -13.75 -8.20
C ALA A 53 17.78 -12.99 -7.06
N THR A 54 17.94 -13.42 -5.81
CA THR A 54 17.34 -12.74 -4.65
C THR A 54 18.21 -11.58 -4.15
N GLY A 55 19.54 -11.68 -4.33
CA GLY A 55 20.50 -10.65 -3.93
C GLY A 55 20.46 -9.41 -4.83
N GLU A 56 20.38 -9.59 -6.15
CA GLU A 56 20.31 -8.45 -7.08
C GLU A 56 19.05 -7.60 -6.91
N PHE A 57 17.91 -8.22 -6.58
CA PHE A 57 16.66 -7.50 -6.36
C PHE A 57 16.67 -6.68 -5.06
N MET A 58 17.38 -7.15 -4.03
CA MET A 58 17.57 -6.41 -2.78
C MET A 58 18.60 -5.30 -2.94
N LEU A 59 19.68 -5.56 -3.68
CA LEU A 59 20.70 -4.55 -3.96
C LEU A 59 20.09 -3.35 -4.70
N HIS A 60 19.32 -3.57 -5.77
CA HIS A 60 18.68 -2.47 -6.50
C HIS A 60 17.59 -1.72 -5.72
N LYS A 61 17.01 -2.30 -4.66
CA LYS A 61 15.99 -1.64 -3.84
C LYS A 61 16.55 -0.89 -2.63
N VAL A 62 17.66 -1.36 -2.08
CA VAL A 62 18.28 -0.79 -0.86
C VAL A 62 19.41 0.17 -1.21
N LEU A 63 20.09 -0.02 -2.35
CA LEU A 63 21.18 0.85 -2.78
C LEU A 63 20.73 2.29 -3.07
N PRO A 64 19.60 2.56 -3.77
CA PRO A 64 19.13 3.92 -4.00
C PRO A 64 18.83 4.71 -2.71
N PRO A 65 18.07 4.20 -1.71
CA PRO A 65 17.82 4.96 -0.49
C PRO A 65 19.07 5.15 0.37
N LEU A 66 20.01 4.18 0.38
CA LEU A 66 21.28 4.34 1.09
C LEU A 66 22.17 5.43 0.47
N LEU A 67 22.26 5.48 -0.85
CA LEU A 67 22.97 6.55 -1.55
C LEU A 67 22.32 7.91 -1.28
N GLY A 68 20.99 7.99 -1.29
CA GLY A 68 20.25 9.20 -0.92
C GLY A 68 20.55 9.65 0.52
N LEU A 69 20.54 8.72 1.48
CA LEU A 69 20.89 9.01 2.87
C LEU A 69 22.35 9.48 3.01
N ALA A 70 23.28 8.82 2.33
CA ALA A 70 24.69 9.18 2.35
C ALA A 70 24.92 10.58 1.78
N LEU A 71 24.28 10.90 0.64
CA LEU A 71 24.33 12.22 0.03
C LEU A 71 23.70 13.28 0.96
N PHE A 72 22.56 12.98 1.58
CA PHE A 72 21.91 13.86 2.55
C PHE A 72 22.82 14.16 3.75
N ILE A 73 23.44 13.14 4.35
CA ILE A 73 24.37 13.31 5.49
C ILE A 73 25.59 14.13 5.06
N LEU A 74 26.13 13.88 3.87
CA LEU A 74 27.29 14.61 3.34
C LEU A 74 26.95 16.08 3.09
N LEU A 75 25.81 16.35 2.46
CA LEU A 75 25.33 17.71 2.24
C LEU A 75 25.10 18.43 3.57
N TRP A 76 24.45 17.77 4.53
CA TRP A 76 24.24 18.31 5.86
C TRP A 76 25.55 18.61 6.58
N ALA A 77 26.53 17.69 6.52
CA ALA A 77 27.86 17.91 7.09
C ALA A 77 28.57 19.11 6.47
N LEU A 78 28.49 19.28 5.14
CA LEU A 78 29.06 20.44 4.43
C LEU A 78 28.38 21.75 4.83
N LEU A 79 27.05 21.77 4.92
CA LEU A 79 26.29 22.95 5.35
C LEU A 79 26.62 23.34 6.80
N ALA A 80 26.70 22.35 7.69
CA ALA A 80 27.06 22.57 9.09
C ALA A 80 28.52 23.07 9.25
N HIS A 81 29.41 22.76 8.31
CA HIS A 81 30.79 23.22 8.34
C HIS A 81 30.94 24.70 7.96
N GLN A 82 30.05 25.22 7.09
CA GLN A 82 30.16 26.57 6.51
C GLN A 82 29.39 27.65 7.30
N GLY A 83 28.52 27.27 8.24
CA GLY A 83 27.68 28.20 9.00
C GLY A 83 27.63 27.82 10.48
N GLY A 84 28.48 28.46 11.29
CA GLY A 84 28.84 28.09 12.67
C GLY A 84 27.76 28.12 13.77
N GLN A 85 26.50 27.85 13.45
CA GLN A 85 25.41 27.78 14.44
C GLN A 85 24.68 26.43 14.47
N LEU A 86 24.84 25.58 13.45
CA LEU A 86 24.14 24.29 13.38
C LEU A 86 25.13 23.13 13.65
N PRO A 87 24.88 22.28 14.66
CA PRO A 87 25.70 21.10 14.89
C PRO A 87 25.60 20.14 13.70
N GLY A 88 26.75 19.62 13.27
CA GLY A 88 26.80 18.61 12.21
C GLY A 88 26.25 17.25 12.67
N PRO A 89 26.09 16.30 11.74
CA PRO A 89 25.44 15.01 11.97
C PRO A 89 25.92 14.26 13.21
N GLY A 90 27.25 14.18 13.39
CA GLY A 90 27.83 13.46 14.52
C GLY A 90 27.59 14.14 15.87
N LYS A 91 27.62 15.47 15.93
CA LYS A 91 27.37 16.22 17.18
C LYS A 91 25.91 16.15 17.57
N THR A 92 25.01 16.33 16.60
CA THR A 92 23.57 16.19 16.82
C THR A 92 23.21 14.79 17.29
N TRP A 93 23.85 13.75 16.75
CA TRP A 93 23.68 12.38 17.23
C TRP A 93 24.15 12.20 18.67
N ALA A 94 25.35 12.70 19.01
CA ALA A 94 25.88 12.61 20.37
C ALA A 94 24.97 13.29 21.40
N SER A 95 24.54 14.53 21.12
CA SER A 95 23.60 15.26 21.99
C SER A 95 22.22 14.59 22.08
N ALA A 96 21.75 13.99 20.99
CA ALA A 96 20.51 13.22 21.02
C ALA A 96 20.65 12.00 21.94
N VAL A 97 21.73 11.23 21.83
CA VAL A 97 21.97 10.06 22.69
C VAL A 97 22.06 10.46 24.15
N GLU A 98 22.76 11.55 24.46
CA GLU A 98 22.86 12.07 25.83
C GLU A 98 21.47 12.46 26.38
N LEU A 99 20.68 13.24 25.62
CA LEU A 99 19.35 13.68 26.03
C LEU A 99 18.33 12.53 26.15
N PHE A 100 18.44 11.52 25.29
CA PHE A 100 17.56 10.35 25.30
C PHE A 100 18.07 9.19 26.16
N SER A 101 19.25 9.30 26.78
CA SER A 101 19.80 8.25 27.65
C SER A 101 19.07 8.15 28.98
N ASP A 102 18.70 9.30 29.57
CA ASP A 102 17.83 9.37 30.74
C ASP A 102 16.63 10.31 30.47
N PRO A 103 15.67 9.88 29.65
CA PRO A 103 14.55 10.72 29.25
C PRO A 103 13.56 10.98 30.39
N PHE A 104 13.62 10.21 31.49
CA PHE A 104 12.68 10.25 32.61
C PHE A 104 13.30 10.76 33.92
N TYR A 105 14.41 11.50 33.87
CA TYR A 105 15.00 12.08 35.07
C TYR A 105 14.06 13.09 35.76
N ASP A 106 14.21 13.22 37.08
CA ASP A 106 13.51 14.22 37.89
C ASP A 106 14.50 14.89 38.85
N ASN A 107 15.04 16.04 38.46
CA ASN A 107 16.03 16.79 39.24
C ASN A 107 15.40 17.98 40.01
N GLY A 108 14.07 18.00 40.19
CA GLY A 108 13.36 19.04 40.95
C GLY A 108 12.25 19.77 40.18
N PRO A 109 11.75 20.91 40.71
CA PRO A 109 10.56 21.57 40.18
C PRO A 109 10.70 22.17 38.77
N ASN A 110 11.90 22.62 38.38
CA ASN A 110 12.14 23.31 37.11
C ASN A 110 12.94 22.48 36.08
N ASP A 111 13.53 21.34 36.49
CA ASP A 111 14.32 20.46 35.60
C ASP A 111 13.75 19.05 35.65
N LYS A 112 12.77 18.80 34.78
CA LYS A 112 12.20 17.46 34.53
C LYS A 112 12.68 16.97 33.16
N GLY A 113 12.97 15.67 33.07
CA GLY A 113 13.30 15.01 31.81
C GLY A 113 12.22 15.22 30.74
N ILE A 114 12.66 15.32 29.49
CA ILE A 114 11.78 15.57 28.33
C ILE A 114 10.71 14.48 28.16
N GLY A 115 10.98 13.26 28.60
CA GLY A 115 10.08 12.12 28.55
C GLY A 115 8.78 12.33 29.32
N TRP A 116 8.82 13.04 30.46
CA TRP A 116 7.60 13.33 31.23
C TRP A 116 6.65 14.26 30.46
N ASN A 117 7.18 15.25 29.75
CA ASN A 117 6.39 16.16 28.92
C ASN A 117 5.78 15.46 27.70
N ILE A 118 6.55 14.56 27.08
CA ILE A 118 6.09 13.75 25.96
C ILE A 118 5.01 12.77 26.41
N LEU A 119 5.21 12.11 27.55
CA LEU A 119 4.23 11.18 28.12
C LEU A 119 2.93 11.90 28.46
N LYS A 120 3.00 13.09 29.08
CA LYS A 120 1.81 13.92 29.35
C LYS A 120 1.09 14.37 28.08
N SER A 121 1.85 14.67 27.02
CA SER A 121 1.27 15.02 25.72
C SER A 121 0.60 13.81 25.07
N LEU A 122 1.23 12.64 25.14
CA LEU A 122 0.70 11.39 24.60
C LEU A 122 -0.52 10.92 25.39
N GLU A 123 -0.52 11.09 26.71
CA GLU A 123 -1.67 10.85 27.59
C GLU A 123 -2.89 11.65 27.13
N ARG A 124 -2.73 12.96 26.91
CA ARG A 124 -3.82 13.81 26.40
C ARG A 124 -4.34 13.34 25.04
N VAL A 125 -3.45 13.02 24.10
CA VAL A 125 -3.83 12.52 22.77
C VAL A 125 -4.53 11.17 22.88
N GLY A 126 -4.03 10.27 23.73
CA GLY A 126 -4.61 8.97 23.99
C GLY A 126 -6.02 9.08 24.58
N ILE A 127 -6.23 10.00 25.53
CA ILE A 127 -7.56 10.26 26.13
C ILE A 127 -8.51 10.83 25.06
N GLY A 128 -8.07 11.83 24.30
CA GLY A 128 -8.90 12.44 23.24
C GLY A 128 -9.26 11.46 22.13
N PHE A 129 -8.28 10.71 21.63
CA PHE A 129 -8.49 9.65 20.64
C PHE A 129 -9.36 8.52 21.20
N GLY A 130 -9.13 8.08 22.43
CA GLY A 130 -9.91 7.04 23.07
C GLY A 130 -11.38 7.41 23.22
N LEU A 131 -11.66 8.64 23.66
CA LEU A 131 -13.03 9.14 23.78
C LEU A 131 -13.71 9.31 22.41
N ALA A 132 -12.96 9.83 21.43
CA ALA A 132 -13.44 9.94 20.05
C ALA A 132 -13.71 8.56 19.43
N ALA A 133 -12.89 7.54 19.70
CA ALA A 133 -13.12 6.19 19.25
C ALA A 133 -14.35 5.59 19.93
N LEU A 134 -14.49 5.78 21.25
CA LEU A 134 -15.61 5.28 22.04
C LEU A 134 -16.96 5.78 21.53
N ILE A 135 -17.05 7.06 21.16
CA ILE A 135 -18.33 7.66 20.69
C ILE A 135 -18.42 7.65 19.16
N GLY A 136 -17.34 7.97 18.47
CA GLY A 136 -17.28 8.12 17.02
C GLY A 136 -17.42 6.80 16.27
N ILE A 137 -16.91 5.69 16.80
CA ILE A 137 -17.08 4.38 16.14
C ILE A 137 -18.56 3.95 16.18
N PRO A 138 -19.26 3.95 17.34
CA PRO A 138 -20.69 3.64 17.37
C PRO A 138 -21.52 4.58 16.52
N VAL A 139 -21.30 5.90 16.62
CA VAL A 139 -22.07 6.89 15.86
C VAL A 139 -21.81 6.76 14.36
N GLY A 140 -20.55 6.62 13.95
CA GLY A 140 -20.18 6.39 12.56
C GLY A 140 -20.78 5.11 12.00
N PHE A 141 -20.80 4.04 12.80
CA PHE A 141 -21.44 2.77 12.42
C PHE A 141 -22.96 2.92 12.24
N MET A 142 -23.65 3.61 13.16
CA MET A 142 -25.07 3.90 13.05
C MET A 142 -25.37 4.71 11.77
N LEU A 143 -24.60 5.77 11.51
CA LEU A 143 -24.74 6.58 10.30
C LEU A 143 -24.48 5.77 9.02
N GLY A 144 -23.45 4.93 8.99
CA GLY A 144 -23.17 4.03 7.86
C GLY A 144 -24.31 3.05 7.58
N ARG A 145 -25.01 2.60 8.63
CA ARG A 145 -26.17 1.71 8.48
C ARG A 145 -27.38 2.41 7.86
N PHE A 146 -27.63 3.69 8.19
CA PHE A 146 -28.78 4.44 7.68
C PHE A 146 -28.52 5.15 6.35
N ALA A 147 -27.27 5.52 6.04
CA ALA A 147 -26.89 6.14 4.76
C ALA A 147 -27.07 5.21 3.54
N PHE A 148 -27.12 3.89 3.73
CA PHE A 148 -27.52 2.94 2.68
C PHE A 148 -28.93 3.26 2.14
N PHE A 149 -29.85 3.71 3.00
CA PHE A 149 -31.21 4.09 2.59
C PHE A 149 -31.24 5.47 1.88
N SER A 150 -30.40 6.43 2.28
CA SER A 150 -30.37 7.75 1.60
C SER A 150 -29.70 7.69 0.22
N SER A 151 -28.74 6.77 0.04
CA SER A 151 -28.05 6.54 -1.24
C SER A 151 -29.03 6.14 -2.36
N MET A 152 -30.10 5.41 -2.01
CA MET A 152 -31.15 5.02 -2.95
C MET A 152 -32.11 6.16 -3.31
N LEU A 153 -32.41 7.06 -2.36
CA LEU A 153 -33.25 8.23 -2.59
C LEU A 153 -32.53 9.34 -3.38
N VAL A 154 -31.23 9.55 -3.13
CA VAL A 154 -30.41 10.51 -3.89
C VAL A 154 -30.23 10.07 -5.34
N ALA A 155 -30.05 8.77 -5.60
CA ALA A 155 -29.90 8.24 -6.96
C ALA A 155 -31.12 8.56 -7.86
N HIS A 156 -32.33 8.60 -7.29
CA HIS A 156 -33.55 8.97 -8.02
C HIS A 156 -33.70 10.49 -8.21
N TRP A 157 -33.32 11.32 -7.24
CA TRP A 157 -33.36 12.78 -7.36
C TRP A 157 -32.30 13.33 -8.34
N PHE A 158 -31.09 12.74 -8.38
CA PHE A 158 -30.00 13.19 -9.26
C PHE A 158 -30.24 12.83 -10.74
N THR A 159 -30.88 11.69 -11.02
CA THR A 159 -31.20 11.26 -12.40
C THR A 159 -32.37 12.03 -13.03
N GLY A 160 -33.19 12.71 -12.23
CA GLY A 160 -34.22 13.65 -12.73
C GLY A 160 -33.64 14.99 -13.18
N PHE A 161 -32.67 15.53 -12.45
CA PHE A 161 -32.10 16.85 -12.70
C PHE A 161 -31.23 16.90 -13.98
N GLN A 162 -30.50 15.83 -14.31
CA GLN A 162 -29.70 15.77 -15.54
C GLN A 162 -30.55 15.74 -16.82
N ARG A 163 -31.77 15.17 -16.78
CA ARG A 163 -32.66 15.14 -17.96
C ARG A 163 -33.24 16.51 -18.33
N GLY A 164 -33.28 17.45 -17.39
CA GLY A 164 -33.81 18.81 -17.60
C GLY A 164 -32.85 19.76 -18.33
N ALA A 165 -31.54 19.49 -18.33
CA ALA A 165 -30.55 20.34 -18.98
C ALA A 165 -30.48 20.12 -20.50
N THR A 166 -30.64 18.87 -20.96
CA THR A 166 -30.55 18.49 -22.39
C THR A 166 -31.74 18.89 -23.26
N ARG A 167 -32.85 19.36 -22.68
CA ARG A 167 -34.07 19.69 -23.44
C ARG A 167 -34.22 21.17 -23.79
N ARG A 168 -33.34 22.05 -23.31
CA ARG A 168 -33.40 23.50 -23.61
C ARG A 168 -32.61 23.94 -24.85
N ASP A 169 -31.62 23.17 -25.30
CA ASP A 169 -30.81 23.56 -26.48
C ASP A 169 -31.37 23.07 -27.82
N MET A 170 -32.26 22.09 -27.84
CA MET A 170 -32.77 21.53 -29.11
C MET A 170 -33.81 22.44 -29.80
N GLY A 171 -34.37 23.44 -29.10
CA GLY A 171 -35.34 24.39 -29.68
C GLY A 171 -34.68 25.51 -30.50
N HIS A 172 -33.45 25.88 -30.18
CA HIS A 172 -32.73 26.95 -30.88
C HIS A 172 -32.16 26.50 -32.24
N LEU A 173 -31.89 25.20 -32.42
CA LEU A 173 -31.38 24.67 -33.69
C LEU A 173 -32.46 24.54 -34.78
N TYR A 174 -33.74 24.44 -34.42
CA TYR A 174 -34.85 24.49 -35.38
C TYR A 174 -35.15 25.92 -35.86
N LEU A 175 -34.99 26.92 -34.98
CA LEU A 175 -35.23 28.32 -35.33
C LEU A 175 -34.12 28.93 -36.21
N LEU A 176 -32.88 28.43 -36.11
CA LEU A 176 -31.79 28.87 -37.00
C LEU A 176 -31.84 28.22 -38.39
N HIS A 177 -32.54 27.09 -38.55
CA HIS A 177 -32.75 26.48 -39.87
C HIS A 177 -33.89 27.15 -40.64
N LEU A 178 -34.95 27.58 -39.95
CA LEU A 178 -36.09 28.30 -40.55
C LEU A 178 -35.78 29.77 -40.91
N ALA A 179 -34.71 30.36 -40.36
CA ALA A 179 -34.32 31.74 -40.62
C ALA A 179 -33.35 31.91 -41.82
N ASN A 180 -32.96 30.81 -42.48
CA ASN A 180 -32.03 30.82 -43.62
C ASN A 180 -32.72 30.60 -44.98
N ASP A 181 -34.05 30.52 -45.01
CA ASP A 181 -34.87 30.31 -46.22
C ASP A 181 -35.71 31.55 -46.61
N TYR A 182 -35.31 32.75 -46.18
CA TYR A 182 -35.87 34.03 -46.65
C TYR A 182 -34.78 35.00 -47.10
#